data_AF-A0A9P0CJN3-F1
#
_entry.id   AF-A0A9P0CJN3-F1
#
_cell.length_a   1.000
_cell.length_b   1.000
_cell.length_c   1.000
_cell.angle_alpha   90.00
_cell.angle_beta   90.00
_cell.angle_gamma   90.00
#
_symmetry.space_group_name_H-M   'P 1'
#
loop_
_entity.id
_entity.type
_entity.pdbx_description
1 polymer ?
#
loop_
_entity_poly.entity_id
_entity_poly.type
_entity_poly.pdbx_seq_one_letter_code
_entity_poly.pdbx_strand_id
1 'polypeptide(L)'
;MEILLQFENNISVGVLAKAYNFGKQTVRDIVKKKAELHSFVAKADSAKAISDRKSLKESTLRDLDDGLGGSCRKDRKRFHYQDPSVISQKFHEQFKIKGNLSASSGWLYTIKNRHGIRAMVEFCYDLTNLIK
;
A
#
# COMPACT_ATOMS: atom_id res chain seq x y z
N MET A 1 -12.50 8.22 4.30
CA MET A 1 -13.47 7.55 5.20
C MET A 1 -14.50 8.53 5.77
N GLU A 2 -14.12 9.78 6.06
CA GLU A 2 -15.02 10.78 6.65
C GLU A 2 -16.34 11.01 5.89
N ILE A 3 -16.30 11.11 4.55
CA ILE A 3 -17.50 11.26 3.72
C ILE A 3 -18.50 10.10 3.91
N LEU A 4 -18.00 8.87 4.09
CA LEU A 4 -18.86 7.71 4.32
C LEU A 4 -19.50 7.77 5.71
N LEU A 5 -18.74 8.15 6.74
CA LEU A 5 -19.27 8.33 8.10
C LEU A 5 -20.35 9.41 8.15
N GLN A 6 -20.11 10.55 7.50
CA GLN A 6 -21.09 11.62 7.43
C GLN A 6 -22.34 11.21 6.65
N PHE A 7 -22.18 10.44 5.58
CA PHE A 7 -23.31 9.88 4.83
C PHE A 7 -24.13 8.88 5.67
N GLU A 8 -23.48 8.02 6.46
CA GLU A 8 -24.14 7.11 7.42
C GLU A 8 -24.93 7.87 8.49
N ASN A 9 -24.47 9.06 8.88
CA ASN A 9 -25.19 9.98 9.77
C ASN A 9 -26.33 10.74 9.08
N ASN A 10 -26.85 10.23 7.95
CA ASN A 10 -27.93 10.80 7.16
C ASN A 10 -27.66 12.21 6.59
N ILE A 11 -26.39 12.62 6.45
CA ILE A 11 -26.07 13.88 5.78
C ILE A 11 -26.28 13.70 4.27
N SER A 12 -27.08 14.60 3.68
CA SER A 12 -27.42 14.51 2.26
C SER A 12 -26.19 14.66 1.36
N VAL A 13 -26.19 13.96 0.23
CA VAL A 13 -25.17 14.02 -0.83
C VAL A 13 -24.92 15.47 -1.29
N GLY A 14 -25.95 16.30 -1.34
CA GLY A 14 -25.83 17.70 -1.75
C GLY A 14 -25.04 18.56 -0.76
N VAL A 15 -25.19 18.32 0.54
CA VAL A 15 -24.43 19.00 1.60
C VAL A 15 -22.97 18.55 1.56
N LEU A 16 -22.72 17.24 1.44
CA LEU A 16 -21.37 16.68 1.33
C LEU A 16 -20.62 17.19 0.10
N ALA A 17 -21.30 17.25 -1.05
CA ALA A 17 -20.74 17.78 -2.29
C ALA A 17 -20.27 19.24 -2.12
N LYS A 18 -21.05 20.08 -1.44
CA LYS A 18 -20.67 21.47 -1.16
C LYS A 18 -19.54 21.56 -0.14
N ALA A 19 -19.63 20.82 0.97
CA ALA A 19 -18.66 20.87 2.06
C ALA A 19 -17.25 20.47 1.61
N TYR A 20 -17.15 19.42 0.78
CA TYR A 20 -15.87 18.91 0.27
C TYR A 20 -15.50 19.43 -1.13
N ASN A 21 -16.29 20.35 -1.69
CA ASN A 21 -16.13 20.89 -3.04
C ASN A 21 -16.03 19.80 -4.14
N PHE A 22 -16.88 18.78 -4.05
CA PHE A 22 -16.98 17.68 -5.00
C PHE A 22 -18.25 17.77 -5.85
N GLY A 23 -18.21 17.16 -7.03
CA GLY A 23 -19.42 16.91 -7.81
C GLY A 23 -20.35 15.94 -7.06
N LYS A 24 -21.67 16.15 -7.14
CA LYS A 24 -22.66 15.23 -6.57
C LYS A 24 -22.45 13.79 -7.03
N GLN A 25 -22.04 13.60 -8.29
CA GLN A 25 -21.75 12.28 -8.84
C GLN A 25 -20.57 11.60 -8.14
N THR A 26 -19.48 12.33 -7.90
CA THR A 26 -18.31 11.83 -7.17
C THR A 26 -18.67 11.32 -5.78
N VAL A 27 -19.51 12.07 -5.04
CA VAL A 27 -19.98 11.65 -3.71
C VAL A 27 -20.81 10.37 -3.81
N ARG A 28 -21.70 10.26 -4.81
CA ARG A 28 -22.48 9.02 -5.03
C ARG A 28 -21.58 7.84 -5.37
N ASP A 29 -20.56 8.03 -6.19
CA ASP A 29 -19.63 6.95 -6.57
C ASP A 29 -18.83 6.47 -5.37
N ILE A 30 -18.39 7.39 -4.49
CA ILE A 30 -17.72 7.04 -3.21
C ILE A 30 -18.66 6.20 -2.34
N VAL A 31 -19.92 6.64 -2.17
CA VAL A 31 -20.93 5.90 -1.38
C VAL A 31 -21.20 4.52 -2.00
N LYS A 32 -21.29 4.43 -3.33
CA LYS A 32 -21.50 3.16 -4.03
C LYS A 32 -20.36 2.17 -3.79
N LYS A 33 -19.12 2.66 -3.72
CA LYS A 33 -17.92 1.86 -3.43
C LYS A 33 -17.64 1.66 -1.94
N LYS A 34 -18.58 1.99 -1.06
CA LYS A 34 -18.43 1.86 0.41
C LYS A 34 -17.92 0.48 0.82
N ALA A 35 -18.57 -0.59 0.38
CA ALA A 35 -18.20 -1.95 0.78
C ALA A 35 -16.76 -2.31 0.38
N GLU A 36 -16.34 -1.93 -0.83
CA GLU A 36 -14.96 -2.11 -1.31
C GLU A 36 -13.96 -1.31 -0.47
N LEU A 37 -14.27 -0.05 -0.16
CA LEU A 37 -13.43 0.82 0.68
C LEU A 37 -13.27 0.24 2.09
N HIS A 38 -14.35 -0.23 2.72
CA HIS A 38 -14.28 -0.85 4.04
C HIS A 38 -13.50 -2.16 4.02
N SER A 39 -13.73 -3.03 3.02
CA SER A 39 -12.98 -4.29 2.86
C SER A 39 -11.50 -4.02 2.66
N PHE A 40 -11.16 -3.00 1.88
CA PHE A 40 -9.78 -2.60 1.63
C PHE A 40 -9.11 -2.06 2.91
N VAL A 41 -9.79 -1.21 3.67
CA VAL A 41 -9.29 -0.68 4.95
C VAL A 41 -9.13 -1.80 5.98
N ALA A 42 -10.05 -2.77 6.02
CA ALA A 42 -9.98 -3.90 6.93
C ALA A 42 -8.80 -4.83 6.63
N LYS A 43 -8.44 -4.98 5.35
CA LYS A 43 -7.25 -5.73 4.91
C LYS A 43 -5.95 -4.94 5.06
N ALA A 44 -6.04 -3.64 5.28
CA ALA A 44 -4.88 -2.79 5.27
C ALA A 44 -4.00 -3.03 6.49
N ASP A 45 -2.72 -3.05 6.19
CA ASP A 45 -1.68 -3.52 7.08
C ASP A 45 -1.35 -2.52 8.20
N SER A 46 -1.58 -1.23 7.96
CA SER A 46 -1.42 -0.14 8.93
C SER A 46 -2.20 1.09 8.48
N ALA A 47 -2.46 2.04 9.39
CA ALA A 47 -3.07 3.32 9.01
C ALA A 47 -2.24 4.09 7.97
N LYS A 48 -0.90 3.99 8.06
CA LYS A 48 0.03 4.64 7.12
C LYS A 48 -0.06 4.06 5.70
N ALA A 49 -0.40 2.77 5.56
CA ALA A 49 -0.60 2.16 4.25
C ALA A 49 -1.81 2.74 3.48
N ILE A 50 -2.70 3.44 4.18
CA ILE A 50 -3.97 3.93 3.66
C ILE A 50 -3.98 5.46 3.55
N SER A 51 -3.28 6.18 4.44
CA SER A 51 -3.40 7.64 4.59
C SER A 51 -3.21 8.40 3.27
N ASP A 52 -2.19 8.02 2.51
CA ASP A 52 -1.79 8.75 1.30
C ASP A 52 -2.34 8.09 0.02
N ARG A 53 -3.06 6.97 0.17
CA ARG A 53 -3.44 6.10 -0.93
C ARG A 53 -4.76 6.56 -1.56
N LYS A 54 -4.71 6.89 -2.85
CA LYS A 54 -5.86 7.33 -3.65
C LYS A 54 -6.49 6.22 -4.52
N SER A 55 -5.89 5.03 -4.56
CA SER A 55 -6.29 3.93 -5.43
C SER A 55 -6.42 2.61 -4.68
N LEU A 56 -7.48 1.86 -5.01
CA LEU A 56 -7.74 0.49 -4.54
C LEU A 56 -6.95 -0.58 -5.31
N LYS A 57 -6.09 -0.19 -6.26
CA LYS A 57 -5.34 -1.15 -7.09
C LYS A 57 -4.46 -2.06 -6.23
N GLU A 58 -4.66 -3.37 -6.34
CA GLU A 58 -3.83 -4.40 -5.70
C GLU A 58 -2.61 -4.75 -6.56
N SER A 59 -1.63 -5.43 -5.95
CA SER A 59 -0.48 -5.97 -6.68
C SER A 59 -0.89 -7.11 -7.58
N THR A 60 -0.26 -7.22 -8.76
CA THR A 60 -0.35 -8.44 -9.57
C THR A 60 0.25 -9.65 -8.85
N LEU A 61 1.19 -9.40 -7.94
CA LEU A 61 1.85 -10.41 -7.11
C LEU A 61 1.38 -10.25 -5.66
N ARG A 62 0.07 -10.34 -5.40
CA ARG A 62 -0.49 -10.05 -4.07
C ARG A 62 -0.05 -11.06 -3.00
N ASP A 63 -0.18 -12.36 -3.29
CA ASP A 63 0.18 -13.42 -2.35
C ASP A 63 1.67 -13.34 -1.94
N LEU A 64 2.46 -12.85 -2.89
CA LEU A 64 3.86 -12.55 -2.72
C LEU A 64 4.05 -11.37 -1.76
N ASP A 65 3.54 -10.19 -2.14
CA ASP A 65 3.61 -8.96 -1.34
C ASP A 65 3.13 -9.18 0.11
N ASP A 66 2.04 -9.92 0.31
CA ASP A 66 1.48 -10.28 1.63
C ASP A 66 2.43 -11.19 2.43
N GLY A 67 3.06 -12.16 1.77
CA GLY A 67 4.07 -13.02 2.37
C GLY A 67 5.31 -12.24 2.84
N LEU A 68 5.75 -11.24 2.06
CA LEU A 68 6.86 -10.36 2.42
C LEU A 68 6.48 -9.42 3.55
N GLY A 69 5.32 -8.76 3.45
CA GLY A 69 4.77 -7.90 4.48
C GLY A 69 4.67 -8.65 5.81
N GLY A 70 4.11 -9.86 5.79
CA GLY A 70 4.02 -10.75 6.95
C GLY A 70 5.37 -11.14 7.55
N SER A 71 6.35 -11.49 6.71
CA SER A 71 7.69 -11.90 7.16
C SER A 71 8.50 -10.72 7.73
N CYS A 72 8.43 -9.55 7.08
CA CYS A 72 9.02 -8.30 7.57
C CYS A 72 8.44 -7.87 8.93
N ARG A 73 7.15 -8.14 9.17
CA ARG A 73 6.49 -7.87 10.46
C ARG A 73 7.00 -8.79 11.56
N LYS A 74 7.07 -10.10 11.28
CA LYS A 74 7.54 -11.12 12.23
C LYS A 74 9.00 -10.91 12.61
N ASP A 75 9.83 -10.50 11.66
CA ASP A 75 11.26 -10.39 11.89
C ASP A 75 11.85 -9.05 11.40
N ARG A 76 11.44 -7.98 12.08
CA ARG A 76 11.87 -6.60 11.77
C ARG A 76 13.38 -6.40 11.85
N LYS A 77 14.11 -7.25 12.58
CA LYS A 77 15.57 -7.20 12.70
C LYS A 77 16.25 -7.85 11.50
N ARG A 78 15.71 -8.97 10.99
CA ARG A 78 16.29 -9.68 9.83
C ARG A 78 16.21 -8.88 8.54
N PHE A 79 15.18 -8.04 8.36
CA PHE A 79 14.97 -7.27 7.13
C PHE A 79 15.43 -5.80 7.23
N HIS A 80 15.96 -5.38 8.37
CA HIS A 80 16.25 -3.98 8.65
C HIS A 80 17.42 -3.39 7.82
N TYR A 81 18.26 -4.22 7.22
CA TYR A 81 19.52 -3.78 6.59
C TYR A 81 19.94 -4.62 5.37
N GLN A 82 18.98 -5.22 4.65
CA GLN A 82 19.32 -6.07 3.50
C GLN A 82 19.18 -5.33 2.18
N ASP A 83 20.19 -5.52 1.33
CA ASP A 83 20.17 -5.08 -0.06
C ASP A 83 18.93 -5.65 -0.78
N PRO A 84 18.28 -4.87 -1.66
CA PRO A 84 17.22 -5.34 -2.54
C PRO A 84 17.39 -6.75 -3.12
N SER A 85 18.59 -7.08 -3.57
CA SER A 85 18.95 -8.38 -4.14
C SER A 85 18.86 -9.52 -3.13
N VAL A 86 19.32 -9.28 -1.90
CA VAL A 86 19.28 -10.26 -0.79
C VAL A 86 17.85 -10.52 -0.36
N ILE A 87 17.02 -9.46 -0.31
CA ILE A 87 15.59 -9.59 -0.02
C ILE A 87 14.90 -10.40 -1.11
N SER A 88 15.20 -10.13 -2.38
CA SER A 88 14.69 -10.92 -3.51
C SER A 88 15.08 -12.39 -3.42
N GLN A 89 16.35 -12.67 -3.14
CA GLN A 89 16.88 -14.03 -3.10
C GLN A 89 16.23 -14.86 -1.98
N LYS A 90 16.22 -14.35 -0.75
CA LYS A 90 15.58 -15.04 0.39
C LYS A 90 14.12 -15.33 0.13
N PHE A 91 13.49 -14.49 -0.67
CA PHE A 91 12.10 -14.58 -0.98
C PHE A 91 11.79 -15.56 -2.11
N HIS A 92 12.65 -15.63 -3.13
CA HIS A 92 12.70 -16.76 -4.06
C HIS A 92 12.82 -18.10 -3.33
N GLU A 93 13.74 -18.17 -2.36
CA GLU A 93 13.98 -19.39 -1.56
C GLU A 93 12.76 -19.74 -0.70
N GLN A 94 12.13 -18.76 -0.05
CA GLN A 94 11.00 -18.97 0.85
C GLN A 94 9.69 -19.33 0.12
N PHE A 95 9.42 -18.74 -1.04
CA PHE A 95 8.14 -18.91 -1.76
C PHE A 95 8.24 -19.82 -3.01
N LYS A 96 9.43 -20.36 -3.32
CA LYS A 96 9.68 -21.27 -4.46
C LYS A 96 9.07 -20.79 -5.79
N ILE A 97 9.14 -19.48 -6.03
CA ILE A 97 8.55 -18.85 -7.21
C ILE A 97 9.31 -19.34 -8.44
N LYS A 98 8.59 -19.91 -9.41
CA LYS A 98 9.19 -20.24 -10.71
C LYS A 98 9.30 -18.97 -11.55
N GLY A 99 10.51 -18.44 -11.67
CA GLY A 99 10.84 -17.28 -12.53
C GLY A 99 11.90 -16.37 -11.91
N ASN A 100 12.52 -15.50 -12.71
CA ASN A 100 13.39 -14.45 -12.18
C ASN A 100 12.54 -13.29 -11.66
N LEU A 101 12.29 -13.24 -10.35
CA LEU A 101 11.85 -12.01 -9.69
C LEU A 101 13.03 -11.03 -9.66
N SER A 102 13.07 -10.14 -10.65
CA SER A 102 13.91 -8.96 -10.56
C SER A 102 13.26 -7.98 -9.59
N ALA A 103 13.67 -8.04 -8.32
CA ALA A 103 13.28 -7.06 -7.32
C ALA A 103 13.93 -5.72 -7.65
N SER A 104 13.32 -5.00 -8.58
CA SER A 104 13.72 -3.63 -8.86
C SER A 104 13.50 -2.77 -7.62
N SER A 105 14.28 -1.70 -7.51
CA SER A 105 14.09 -0.68 -6.48
C SER A 105 12.65 -0.15 -6.44
N GLY A 106 12.00 -0.04 -7.61
CA GLY A 106 10.59 0.36 -7.72
C GLY A 106 9.59 -0.65 -7.14
N TRP A 107 9.84 -1.95 -7.29
CA TRP A 107 8.98 -2.99 -6.71
C TRP A 107 9.07 -2.96 -5.18
N LEU A 108 10.28 -2.86 -4.61
CA LEU A 108 10.49 -2.75 -3.16
C LEU A 108 9.91 -1.46 -2.58
N TYR A 109 10.08 -0.32 -3.26
CA TYR A 109 9.46 0.94 -2.86
C TYR A 109 7.94 0.80 -2.77
N THR A 110 7.34 0.13 -3.76
CA THR A 110 5.90 -0.09 -3.82
C THR A 110 5.42 -0.97 -2.65
N ILE A 111 6.12 -2.05 -2.33
CA ILE A 111 5.81 -2.91 -1.17
C ILE A 111 5.95 -2.12 0.13
N LYS A 112 7.05 -1.38 0.30
CA LYS A 112 7.29 -0.56 1.48
C LYS A 112 6.12 0.37 1.75
N ASN A 113 5.65 1.05 0.70
CA ASN A 113 4.54 1.99 0.80
C ASN A 113 3.19 1.28 1.03
N ARG A 114 2.93 0.16 0.34
CA ARG A 114 1.68 -0.61 0.47
C ARG A 114 1.50 -1.27 1.83
N HIS A 115 2.57 -1.73 2.45
CA HIS A 115 2.51 -2.44 3.74
C HIS A 115 2.88 -1.52 4.93
N GLY A 116 3.21 -0.25 4.67
CA GLY A 116 3.58 0.71 5.71
C GLY A 116 4.88 0.35 6.44
N ILE A 117 5.82 -0.31 5.76
CA ILE A 117 7.08 -0.78 6.36
C ILE A 117 7.99 0.41 6.59
N ARG A 118 8.20 0.80 7.85
CA ARG A 118 9.03 1.97 8.20
C ARG A 118 10.52 1.74 7.95
N ALA A 119 11.00 0.50 8.07
CA ALA A 119 12.42 0.19 8.18
C ALA A 119 12.96 -0.88 7.20
N MET A 120 12.56 -0.81 5.93
CA MET A 120 13.46 -1.23 4.87
C MET A 120 14.37 -0.02 4.61
N VAL A 121 15.62 -0.11 5.07
CA VAL A 121 16.58 1.00 4.95
C VAL A 121 16.77 1.39 3.49
N GLU A 122 16.97 2.68 3.34
CA GLU A 122 17.11 3.48 2.14
C GLU A 122 18.27 3.00 1.27
N PHE A 123 17.97 2.37 0.15
CA PHE A 123 18.86 2.40 -1.03
C PHE A 123 18.28 3.27 -2.15
N CYS A 124 17.26 4.07 -1.83
CA CYS A 124 16.56 4.89 -2.82
C CYS A 124 17.08 6.34 -2.91
N TYR A 125 18.04 6.75 -2.06
CA TYR A 125 18.55 8.13 -2.05
C TYR A 125 19.99 8.29 -2.57
N ASP A 126 20.79 7.24 -2.68
CA ASP A 126 22.20 7.39 -3.11
C ASP A 126 22.46 7.16 -4.59
N LEU A 127 21.59 6.48 -5.34
CA LEU A 127 21.83 6.23 -6.78
C LEU A 127 21.49 7.43 -7.68
N THR A 128 20.78 8.45 -7.20
CA THR A 128 20.57 9.71 -7.93
C THR A 128 21.63 10.77 -7.63
N ASN A 129 22.48 10.58 -6.60
CA ASN A 129 23.55 11.52 -6.24
C ASN A 129 24.95 11.01 -6.60
N LEU A 130 25.09 9.80 -7.16
CA LEU A 130 26.37 9.24 -7.60
C LEU A 130 26.59 9.34 -9.12
N ILE A 131 25.99 10.33 -9.77
CA ILE A 131 26.37 10.79 -11.12
C ILE A 131 26.38 12.33 -11.10
N LYS A 132 27.42 12.90 -10.49
CA LYS A 132 27.95 14.24 -10.79
C LYS A 132 29.46 14.16 -10.75
#